data_AF-A0A382YNA7-F1
#
_entry.id   AF-A0A382YNA7-F1
#
_cell.length_a   1.000
_cell.length_b   1.000
_cell.length_c   1.000
_cell.angle_alpha   90.00
_cell.angle_beta   90.00
_cell.angle_gamma   90.00
#
_symmetry.space_group_name_H-M   'P 1'
#
loop_
_entity.id
_entity.type
_entity.pdbx_description
1 polymer ?
#
loop_
_entity_poly.entity_id
_entity_poly.type
_entity_poly.pdbx_seq_one_letter_code
_entity_poly.pdbx_strand_id
1 'polypeptide(L)'
;ALHQTAGVLRGQADMIVVWAADMPLLSKETLQSVVNCQIENEGPISIVTAISNNDRGFGKVIRSELGEVQAIVEKSDATAEQLSINELNVGVYCFRSLWLWDELSALKPSANGEYYLTDLIKSASSQDEKIGVVTTNAVDEIIGINTRVHLAEAETALRTRINNRWMERGVTLIDPANTYIDSNVEIGLDTIVLPNTHLQGNTVVGSECTIGPNSTIRHSVINDRCKIESSVVEHATLGNDVDVGPFGHLRAGAHLDNGVHVG
;
A
#
# COMPACT_ATOMS: atom_id res chain seq x y z
N ALA A 1 8.47 19.86 5.55
CA ALA A 1 7.96 18.83 6.48
C ALA A 1 9.08 18.13 7.23
N LEU A 2 9.99 17.43 6.55
CA LEU A 2 11.07 16.63 7.17
C LEU A 2 11.95 17.42 8.15
N HIS A 3 12.33 18.67 7.84
CA HIS A 3 13.12 19.50 8.77
C HIS A 3 12.47 19.68 10.15
N GLN A 4 11.14 19.63 10.27
CA GLN A 4 10.44 19.76 11.56
C GLN A 4 10.66 18.54 12.48
N THR A 5 11.12 17.41 11.95
CA THR A 5 11.42 16.21 12.75
C THR A 5 12.84 16.19 13.29
N ALA A 6 13.68 17.18 12.92
CA ALA A 6 15.09 17.24 13.30
C ALA A 6 15.31 17.17 14.82
N GLY A 7 14.45 17.84 15.61
CA GLY A 7 14.57 17.83 17.08
C GLY A 7 14.35 16.46 17.72
N VAL A 8 13.70 15.52 17.01
CA VAL A 8 13.43 14.16 17.48
C VAL A 8 14.38 13.15 16.85
N LEU A 9 14.79 13.34 15.60
CA LEU A 9 15.54 12.32 14.85
C LEU A 9 17.05 12.59 14.76
N ARG A 10 17.50 13.84 14.87
CA ARG A 10 18.91 14.19 14.69
C ARG A 10 19.75 13.54 15.79
N GLY A 11 20.74 12.72 15.38
CA GLY A 11 21.60 11.97 16.30
C GLY A 11 20.95 10.76 16.97
N GLN A 12 19.71 10.40 16.61
CA GLN A 12 19.01 9.22 17.17
C GLN A 12 19.09 7.98 16.27
N ALA A 13 19.39 8.15 14.98
CA ALA A 13 19.50 7.07 14.01
C ALA A 13 20.56 7.40 12.96
N ASP A 14 21.22 6.35 12.44
CA ASP A 14 22.22 6.46 11.37
C ASP A 14 21.58 6.62 9.99
N MET A 15 20.41 6.00 9.80
CA MET A 15 19.64 6.06 8.56
C MET A 15 18.22 6.56 8.81
N ILE A 16 17.71 7.34 7.85
CA ILE A 16 16.36 7.91 7.90
C ILE A 16 15.64 7.52 6.61
N VAL A 17 14.53 6.79 6.76
CA VAL A 17 13.65 6.42 5.64
C VAL A 17 12.49 7.41 5.58
N VAL A 18 12.19 7.91 4.40
CA VAL A 18 11.14 8.92 4.16
C VAL A 18 10.27 8.46 3.00
N TRP A 19 8.96 8.50 3.19
CA TRP A 19 7.97 8.30 2.12
C TRP A 19 6.71 9.13 2.39
N ALA A 20 5.87 9.28 1.37
CA ALA A 20 4.59 9.96 1.49
C ALA A 20 3.48 9.00 1.99
N ALA A 21 2.64 9.47 2.91
CA ALA A 21 1.62 8.65 3.56
C ALA A 21 0.38 8.37 2.69
N ASP A 22 0.29 8.98 1.51
CA ASP A 22 -0.80 8.87 0.55
C ASP A 22 -0.62 7.72 -0.46
N MET A 23 0.41 6.88 -0.27
CA MET A 23 0.69 5.67 -1.06
C MET A 23 0.39 4.41 -0.23
N PRO A 24 -0.89 4.01 -0.05
CA PRO A 24 -1.27 2.93 0.87
C PRO A 24 -0.85 1.53 0.41
N LEU A 25 -0.44 1.39 -0.85
CA LEU A 25 -0.08 0.10 -1.45
C LEU A 25 1.41 -0.20 -1.37
N LEU A 26 2.22 0.76 -0.93
CA LEU A 26 3.66 0.62 -0.77
C LEU A 26 3.97 -0.58 0.13
N SER A 27 4.75 -1.53 -0.39
CA SER A 27 5.00 -2.79 0.31
C SER A 27 6.17 -2.68 1.29
N LYS A 28 6.16 -3.60 2.28
CA LYS A 28 7.29 -3.78 3.19
C LYS A 28 8.55 -4.16 2.41
N GLU A 29 8.40 -4.94 1.36
CA GLU A 29 9.47 -5.45 0.51
C GLU A 29 10.17 -4.30 -0.22
N THR A 30 9.42 -3.33 -0.76
CA THR A 30 9.97 -2.11 -1.38
C THR A 30 10.74 -1.26 -0.37
N LEU A 31 10.17 -1.03 0.82
CA LEU A 31 10.84 -0.28 1.89
C LEU A 31 12.13 -0.98 2.37
N GLN A 32 12.10 -2.30 2.52
CA GLN A 32 13.28 -3.06 2.90
C GLN A 32 14.35 -3.01 1.81
N SER A 33 13.95 -3.04 0.53
CA SER A 33 14.87 -3.00 -0.60
C SER A 33 15.65 -1.68 -0.65
N VAL A 34 15.00 -0.53 -0.43
CA VAL A 34 15.71 0.77 -0.40
C VAL A 34 16.63 0.90 0.81
N VAL A 35 16.26 0.32 1.96
CA VAL A 35 17.13 0.28 3.14
C VAL A 35 18.38 -0.57 2.86
N ASN A 36 18.21 -1.78 2.32
CA ASN A 36 19.33 -2.65 1.96
C ASN A 36 20.23 -2.00 0.91
N CYS A 37 19.64 -1.36 -0.09
CA CYS A 37 20.38 -0.58 -1.08
C CYS A 37 21.20 0.53 -0.42
N GLN A 38 20.65 1.26 0.55
CA GLN A 38 21.39 2.31 1.26
C GLN A 38 22.52 1.76 2.16
N ILE A 39 22.35 0.58 2.73
CA ILE A 39 23.41 -0.09 3.51
C ILE A 39 24.62 -0.40 2.61
N GLU A 40 24.37 -0.86 1.39
CA GLU A 40 25.41 -1.18 0.39
C GLU A 40 25.92 0.07 -0.35
N ASN A 41 25.17 1.17 -0.32
CA ASN A 41 25.55 2.42 -0.96
C ASN A 41 26.57 3.20 -0.11
N GLU A 42 27.73 3.50 -0.71
CA GLU A 42 28.76 4.33 -0.08
C GLU A 42 28.36 5.79 0.05
N GLY A 43 27.49 6.27 -0.86
CA GLY A 43 26.99 7.63 -0.82
C GLY A 43 25.82 7.84 0.15
N PRO A 44 25.30 9.07 0.23
CA PRO A 44 24.45 9.50 1.34
C PRO A 44 22.97 9.20 1.14
N ILE A 45 22.55 8.77 -0.05
CA ILE A 45 21.13 8.65 -0.38
C ILE A 45 20.86 7.50 -1.36
N SER A 46 19.75 6.79 -1.11
CA SER A 46 19.16 5.82 -2.01
C SER A 46 17.69 6.15 -2.24
N ILE A 47 17.22 5.94 -3.47
CA ILE A 47 15.85 6.26 -3.88
C ILE A 47 15.14 5.07 -4.50
N VAL A 48 13.80 5.09 -4.45
CA VAL A 48 12.96 4.19 -5.24
C VAL A 48 12.47 4.91 -6.49
N THR A 49 12.70 4.29 -7.65
CA THR A 49 12.18 4.76 -8.94
C THR A 49 11.22 3.74 -9.53
N ALA A 50 10.36 4.18 -10.44
CA ALA A 50 9.46 3.30 -11.18
C ALA A 50 9.43 3.70 -12.65
N ILE A 51 9.33 2.72 -13.55
CA ILE A 51 9.13 2.98 -14.97
C ILE A 51 7.63 2.89 -15.27
N SER A 52 7.03 4.01 -15.67
CA SER A 52 5.61 4.09 -15.97
C SER A 52 5.32 5.08 -17.08
N ASN A 53 4.43 4.70 -17.99
CA ASN A 53 3.92 5.57 -19.05
C ASN A 53 2.89 6.60 -18.54
N ASN A 54 2.38 6.40 -17.32
CA ASN A 54 1.49 7.34 -16.67
C ASN A 54 2.30 8.16 -15.66
N ASP A 55 2.36 9.48 -15.86
CA ASP A 55 3.15 10.38 -15.02
C ASP A 55 2.65 10.46 -13.57
N ARG A 56 1.35 10.25 -13.33
CA ARG A 56 0.66 10.35 -12.03
C ARG A 56 1.06 11.57 -11.17
N GLY A 57 1.58 12.62 -11.79
CA GLY A 57 2.12 13.80 -11.09
C GLY A 57 3.48 13.62 -10.40
N PHE A 58 4.16 12.48 -10.57
CA PHE A 58 5.49 12.25 -10.02
C PHE A 58 6.57 13.05 -10.74
N GLY A 59 7.62 13.43 -9.99
CA GLY A 59 8.84 14.00 -10.55
C GLY A 59 9.56 13.02 -11.48
N LYS A 60 10.29 13.57 -12.45
CA LYS A 60 11.05 12.83 -13.46
C LYS A 60 12.49 12.61 -13.00
N VAL A 61 12.98 11.38 -13.10
CA VAL A 61 14.37 11.05 -12.77
C VAL A 61 15.26 11.38 -13.96
N ILE A 62 16.19 12.31 -13.77
CA ILE A 62 17.14 12.72 -14.81
C ILE A 62 18.42 11.94 -14.62
N ARG A 63 18.88 11.27 -15.70
CA ARG A 63 20.14 10.52 -15.71
C ARG A 63 21.16 11.14 -16.65
N SER A 64 22.44 10.97 -16.31
CA SER A 64 23.57 11.27 -17.19
C SER A 64 23.62 10.29 -18.36
N GLU A 65 24.47 10.58 -19.36
CA GLU A 65 24.75 9.65 -20.46
C GLU A 65 25.35 8.32 -20.00
N LEU A 66 25.99 8.31 -18.82
CA LEU A 66 26.53 7.11 -18.18
C LEU A 66 25.48 6.34 -17.36
N GLY A 67 24.24 6.84 -17.31
CA GLY A 67 23.12 6.22 -16.61
C GLY A 67 23.03 6.56 -15.13
N GLU A 68 23.84 7.48 -14.61
CA GLU A 68 23.84 7.89 -13.20
C GLU A 68 22.72 8.90 -12.94
N VAL A 69 22.06 8.82 -11.78
CA VAL A 69 21.03 9.79 -11.41
C VAL A 69 21.68 11.14 -11.10
N GLN A 70 21.22 12.20 -11.77
CA GLN A 70 21.74 13.56 -11.59
C GLN A 70 20.77 14.49 -10.87
N ALA A 71 19.47 14.34 -11.10
CA ALA A 71 18.46 15.19 -10.51
C ALA A 71 17.09 14.51 -10.56
N ILE A 72 16.16 15.06 -9.77
CA ILE A 72 14.74 14.81 -9.95
C ILE A 72 14.09 16.16 -10.26
N VAL A 73 13.27 16.20 -11.30
CA VAL A 73 12.57 17.42 -11.74
C VAL A 73 11.08 17.23 -11.55
N GLU A 74 10.47 18.09 -10.74
CA GLU A 74 9.03 18.07 -10.50
C GLU A 74 8.24 18.43 -11.75
N LYS A 75 7.02 17.91 -11.87
CA LYS A 75 6.17 18.12 -13.06
C LYS A 75 5.91 19.59 -13.37
N SER A 76 5.81 20.44 -12.35
CA SER A 76 5.60 21.90 -12.51
C SER A 76 6.80 22.60 -13.16
N ASP A 77 7.99 22.04 -13.01
CA ASP A 77 9.26 22.66 -13.35
C ASP A 77 9.93 21.97 -14.55
N ALA A 78 9.35 20.88 -15.04
CA ALA A 78 9.88 20.07 -16.13
C ALA A 78 9.66 20.68 -17.52
N THR A 79 10.67 20.59 -18.38
CA THR A 79 10.52 20.92 -19.82
C THR A 79 9.72 19.85 -20.55
N ALA A 80 9.27 20.16 -21.79
CA ALA A 80 8.55 19.19 -22.62
C ALA A 80 9.36 17.90 -22.88
N GLU A 81 10.68 18.03 -23.05
CA GLU A 81 11.59 16.91 -23.22
C GLU A 81 11.69 16.08 -21.93
N GLN A 82 11.81 16.73 -20.77
CA GLN A 82 11.88 16.03 -19.48
C GLN A 82 10.58 15.32 -19.14
N LEU A 83 9.43 15.90 -19.52
CA LEU A 83 8.12 15.26 -19.34
C LEU A 83 7.97 13.95 -20.12
N SER A 84 8.75 13.76 -21.19
CA SER A 84 8.76 12.52 -21.98
C SER A 84 9.52 11.36 -21.32
N ILE A 85 10.25 11.63 -20.22
CA ILE A 85 10.95 10.60 -19.45
C ILE A 85 9.93 9.74 -18.71
N ASN A 86 10.04 8.42 -18.82
CA ASN A 86 9.12 7.47 -18.17
C ASN A 86 9.60 6.96 -16.81
N GLU A 87 10.82 7.30 -16.40
CA GLU A 87 11.30 6.99 -15.05
C GLU A 87 10.83 8.06 -14.06
N LEU A 88 10.07 7.61 -13.07
CA LEU A 88 9.40 8.43 -12.08
C LEU A 88 10.07 8.28 -10.72
N ASN A 89 10.12 9.38 -9.99
CA ASN A 89 10.45 9.41 -8.58
C ASN A 89 9.24 8.95 -7.77
N VAL A 90 9.35 7.81 -7.08
CA VAL A 90 8.25 7.27 -6.25
C VAL A 90 8.10 8.06 -4.94
N GLY A 91 9.06 8.91 -4.59
CA GLY A 91 9.01 9.68 -3.35
C GLY A 91 9.33 8.83 -2.11
N VAL A 92 10.08 7.74 -2.30
CA VAL A 92 10.63 6.91 -1.21
C VAL A 92 12.15 7.04 -1.23
N TYR A 93 12.70 7.41 -0.07
CA TYR A 93 14.11 7.74 0.10
C TYR A 93 14.64 7.06 1.35
N CYS A 94 15.92 6.69 1.32
CA CYS A 94 16.69 6.32 2.50
C CYS A 94 17.96 7.17 2.52
N PHE A 95 18.20 7.89 3.61
CA PHE A 95 19.31 8.82 3.75
C PHE A 95 20.25 8.40 4.87
N ARG A 96 21.54 8.71 4.72
CA ARG A 96 22.48 8.83 5.84
C ARG A 96 22.12 10.07 6.65
N SER A 97 21.84 9.86 7.93
CA SER A 97 21.28 10.89 8.83
C SER A 97 22.17 12.13 8.93
N LEU A 98 23.50 11.96 9.08
CA LEU A 98 24.42 13.09 9.21
C LEU A 98 24.38 14.02 8.00
N TRP A 99 24.47 13.45 6.80
CA TRP A 99 24.43 14.22 5.54
C TRP A 99 23.06 14.90 5.35
N LEU A 100 21.96 14.19 5.63
CA LEU A 100 20.61 14.69 5.44
C LEU A 100 20.36 16.03 6.15
N TRP A 101 20.75 16.15 7.43
CA TRP A 101 20.41 17.35 8.22
C TRP A 101 21.18 18.59 7.77
N ASP A 102 22.42 18.43 7.36
CA ASP A 102 23.26 19.52 6.89
C ASP A 102 22.75 20.03 5.54
N GLU A 103 22.41 19.12 4.63
CA GLU A 103 21.84 19.47 3.32
C GLU A 103 20.44 20.06 3.39
N LEU A 104 19.56 19.51 4.24
CA LEU A 104 18.23 20.08 4.46
C LEU A 104 18.29 21.54 4.94
N SER A 105 19.31 21.89 5.72
CA SER A 105 19.50 23.25 6.22
C SER A 105 19.99 24.21 5.13
N ALA A 106 20.64 23.68 4.08
CA ALA A 106 21.17 24.44 2.94
C ALA A 106 20.17 24.60 1.78
N LEU A 107 19.04 23.87 1.81
CA LEU A 107 18.01 23.95 0.78
C LEU A 107 17.49 25.37 0.60
N LYS A 108 17.24 25.73 -0.66
CA LYS A 108 16.67 27.02 -1.05
C LYS A 108 15.24 26.83 -1.51
N PRO A 109 14.36 27.82 -1.29
CA PRO A 109 13.00 27.73 -1.79
C PRO A 109 12.97 27.80 -3.33
N SER A 110 12.03 27.09 -3.93
CA SER A 110 11.67 27.17 -5.34
C SER A 110 11.03 28.52 -5.68
N ALA A 111 10.75 28.75 -6.95
CA ALA A 111 10.07 29.97 -7.41
C ALA A 111 8.71 30.19 -6.72
N ASN A 112 8.08 29.12 -6.25
CA ASN A 112 6.78 29.15 -5.56
C ASN A 112 6.93 29.22 -4.02
N GLY A 113 8.16 29.32 -3.50
CA GLY A 113 8.45 29.40 -2.07
C GLY A 113 8.52 28.04 -1.36
N GLU A 114 8.41 26.93 -2.09
CA GLU A 114 8.44 25.58 -1.54
C GLU A 114 9.87 25.03 -1.45
N TYR A 115 10.15 24.18 -0.46
CA TYR A 115 11.44 23.50 -0.33
C TYR A 115 11.28 22.04 -0.77
N TYR A 116 11.89 21.68 -1.90
CA TYR A 116 11.76 20.34 -2.45
C TYR A 116 12.80 19.39 -1.87
N LEU A 117 12.32 18.25 -1.34
CA LEU A 117 13.21 17.18 -0.88
C LEU A 117 14.02 16.59 -2.06
N THR A 118 13.45 16.65 -3.26
CA THR A 118 14.06 16.17 -4.51
C THR A 118 15.31 16.95 -4.91
N ASP A 119 15.46 18.20 -4.45
CA ASP A 119 16.68 18.99 -4.68
C ASP A 119 17.92 18.37 -4.01
N LEU A 120 17.74 17.52 -2.99
CA LEU A 120 18.85 16.79 -2.37
C LEU A 120 19.54 15.83 -3.34
N ILE A 121 18.83 15.32 -4.35
CA ILE A 121 19.41 14.46 -5.39
C ILE A 121 20.43 15.24 -6.21
N LYS A 122 20.06 16.45 -6.61
CA LYS A 122 20.96 17.35 -7.33
C LYS A 122 22.14 17.77 -6.47
N SER A 123 21.91 18.01 -5.17
CA SER A 123 23.01 18.32 -4.23
C SER A 123 24.02 17.18 -4.15
N ALA A 124 23.55 15.94 -3.89
CA ALA A 124 24.40 14.75 -3.86
C ALA A 124 25.18 14.58 -5.16
N SER A 125 24.50 14.64 -6.32
CA SER A 125 25.17 14.52 -7.62
C SER A 125 26.22 15.61 -7.84
N SER A 126 25.97 16.86 -7.42
CA SER A 126 26.94 17.96 -7.55
C SER A 126 28.17 17.85 -6.65
N GLN A 127 28.09 17.00 -5.62
CA GLN A 127 29.18 16.66 -4.71
C GLN A 127 29.95 15.41 -5.17
N ASP A 128 29.65 14.89 -6.36
CA ASP A 128 30.15 13.61 -6.87
C ASP A 128 29.83 12.41 -5.95
N GLU A 129 28.75 12.52 -5.16
CA GLU A 129 28.30 11.47 -4.25
C GLU A 129 27.47 10.39 -4.96
N LYS A 130 27.59 9.15 -4.50
CA LYS A 130 26.88 8.01 -5.10
C LYS A 130 25.41 7.95 -4.66
N ILE A 131 24.51 7.88 -5.63
CA ILE A 131 23.07 7.74 -5.39
C ILE A 131 22.66 6.29 -5.64
N GLY A 132 22.20 5.61 -4.60
CA GLY A 132 21.63 4.26 -4.73
C GLY A 132 20.25 4.31 -5.37
N VAL A 133 19.93 3.33 -6.20
CA VAL A 133 18.64 3.28 -6.90
C VAL A 133 18.05 1.88 -6.80
N VAL A 134 16.80 1.82 -6.34
CA VAL A 134 15.95 0.64 -6.42
C VAL A 134 14.84 0.93 -7.42
N THR A 135 14.80 0.21 -8.53
CA THR A 135 13.71 0.36 -9.50
C THR A 135 12.63 -0.69 -9.23
N THR A 136 11.41 -0.25 -8.92
CA THR A 136 10.25 -1.13 -8.77
C THR A 136 9.46 -1.27 -10.07
N ASN A 137 9.00 -2.49 -10.33
CA ASN A 137 8.06 -2.78 -11.42
C ASN A 137 6.61 -2.89 -10.91
N ALA A 138 6.39 -2.76 -9.60
CA ALA A 138 5.07 -2.84 -8.98
C ALA A 138 4.34 -1.50 -9.12
N VAL A 139 3.76 -1.27 -10.29
CA VAL A 139 3.08 0.00 -10.65
C VAL A 139 1.85 0.27 -9.78
N ASP A 140 1.28 -0.74 -9.15
CA ASP A 140 0.19 -0.59 -8.18
C ASP A 140 0.67 0.01 -6.85
N GLU A 141 1.92 -0.22 -6.43
CA GLU A 141 2.47 0.38 -5.21
C GLU A 141 2.61 1.90 -5.29
N ILE A 142 2.77 2.44 -6.49
CA ILE A 142 3.01 3.87 -6.72
C ILE A 142 1.72 4.68 -6.89
N ILE A 143 0.55 4.12 -6.56
CA ILE A 143 -0.72 4.85 -6.62
C ILE A 143 -0.80 5.84 -5.45
N GLY A 144 -0.41 7.10 -5.71
CA GLY A 144 -0.59 8.22 -4.78
C GLY A 144 -2.03 8.78 -4.80
N ILE A 145 -2.64 8.91 -3.61
CA ILE A 145 -4.04 9.31 -3.46
C ILE A 145 -4.18 10.83 -3.29
N ASN A 146 -4.44 11.50 -4.41
CA ASN A 146 -4.76 12.94 -4.44
C ASN A 146 -6.25 13.22 -4.66
N THR A 147 -7.00 12.25 -5.21
CA THR A 147 -8.42 12.39 -5.53
C THR A 147 -9.21 11.15 -5.13
N ARG A 148 -10.55 11.25 -5.12
CA ARG A 148 -11.42 10.09 -4.89
C ARG A 148 -11.35 9.06 -6.00
N VAL A 149 -10.96 9.46 -7.22
CA VAL A 149 -10.68 8.53 -8.32
C VAL A 149 -9.45 7.69 -7.99
N HIS A 150 -8.37 8.31 -7.52
CA HIS A 150 -7.16 7.58 -7.11
C HIS A 150 -7.44 6.65 -5.92
N LEU A 151 -8.30 7.07 -4.98
CA LEU A 151 -8.71 6.21 -3.86
C LEU A 151 -9.42 4.95 -4.35
N ALA A 152 -10.32 5.06 -5.34
CA ALA A 152 -11.00 3.91 -5.93
C ALA A 152 -10.05 3.00 -6.73
N GLU A 153 -9.07 3.58 -7.43
CA GLU A 153 -7.99 2.82 -8.08
C GLU A 153 -7.16 2.03 -7.06
N ALA A 154 -6.73 2.68 -5.98
CA ALA A 154 -5.94 2.07 -4.92
C ALA A 154 -6.73 0.97 -4.20
N GLU A 155 -8.01 1.19 -3.91
CA GLU A 155 -8.89 0.19 -3.30
C GLU A 155 -9.07 -1.02 -4.22
N THR A 156 -9.23 -0.82 -5.53
CA THR A 156 -9.33 -1.92 -6.49
C THR A 156 -8.04 -2.76 -6.52
N ALA A 157 -6.88 -2.11 -6.56
CA ALA A 157 -5.60 -2.82 -6.50
C ALA A 157 -5.41 -3.57 -5.16
N LEU A 158 -5.79 -2.96 -4.03
CA LEU A 158 -5.75 -3.61 -2.73
C LEU A 158 -6.69 -4.82 -2.65
N ARG A 159 -7.92 -4.69 -3.16
CA ARG A 159 -8.91 -5.77 -3.23
C ARG A 159 -8.36 -6.93 -4.04
N THR A 160 -7.80 -6.67 -5.22
CA THR A 160 -7.16 -7.71 -6.04
C THR A 160 -6.03 -8.41 -5.28
N ARG A 161 -5.17 -7.66 -4.60
CA ARG A 161 -4.05 -8.22 -3.81
C ARG A 161 -4.55 -9.12 -2.66
N ILE A 162 -5.54 -8.66 -1.89
CA ILE A 162 -6.12 -9.41 -0.77
C ILE A 162 -6.82 -10.68 -1.27
N ASN A 163 -7.59 -10.56 -2.35
CA ASN A 163 -8.35 -11.68 -2.90
C ASN A 163 -7.41 -12.74 -3.50
N ASN A 164 -6.36 -12.34 -4.23
CA ASN A 164 -5.35 -13.27 -4.72
C ASN A 164 -4.67 -14.03 -3.58
N ARG A 165 -4.29 -13.34 -2.49
CA ARG A 165 -3.71 -13.97 -1.29
C ARG A 165 -4.61 -15.07 -0.72
N TRP A 166 -5.92 -14.88 -0.70
CA TRP A 166 -6.86 -15.88 -0.19
C TRP A 166 -7.05 -17.05 -1.16
N MET A 167 -7.13 -16.77 -2.47
CA MET A 167 -7.20 -17.82 -3.48
C MET A 167 -5.95 -18.71 -3.48
N GLU A 168 -4.75 -18.12 -3.33
CA GLU A 168 -3.49 -18.86 -3.18
C GLU A 168 -3.45 -19.73 -1.91
N ARG A 169 -4.27 -19.41 -0.90
CA ARG A 169 -4.40 -20.16 0.36
C ARG A 169 -5.54 -21.19 0.34
N GLY A 170 -6.17 -21.42 -0.81
CA GLY A 170 -7.20 -22.45 -1.01
C GLY A 170 -8.62 -22.00 -0.68
N VAL A 171 -8.90 -20.69 -0.69
CA VAL A 171 -10.26 -20.14 -0.65
C VAL A 171 -10.79 -19.98 -2.08
N THR A 172 -12.02 -20.41 -2.33
CA THR A 172 -12.67 -20.18 -3.63
C THR A 172 -13.42 -18.86 -3.62
N LEU A 173 -13.04 -17.92 -4.48
CA LEU A 173 -13.81 -16.69 -4.72
C LEU A 173 -14.46 -16.80 -6.10
N ILE A 174 -15.80 -16.84 -6.16
CA ILE A 174 -16.51 -17.01 -7.43
C ILE A 174 -16.38 -15.78 -8.34
N ASP A 175 -16.39 -14.59 -7.75
CA ASP A 175 -16.14 -13.33 -8.45
C ASP A 175 -15.19 -12.45 -7.61
N PRO A 176 -13.87 -12.58 -7.80
CA PRO A 176 -12.88 -11.82 -7.06
C PRO A 176 -12.98 -10.30 -7.31
N ALA A 177 -13.54 -9.86 -8.44
CA ALA A 177 -13.67 -8.44 -8.73
C ALA A 177 -14.78 -7.78 -7.88
N ASN A 178 -15.79 -8.55 -7.51
CA ASN A 178 -16.96 -8.14 -6.72
C ASN A 178 -17.01 -8.80 -5.33
N THR A 179 -15.87 -9.13 -4.74
CA THR A 179 -15.76 -9.67 -3.38
C THR A 179 -14.87 -8.76 -2.55
N TYR A 180 -15.35 -8.28 -1.40
CA TYR A 180 -14.70 -7.26 -0.61
C TYR A 180 -14.27 -7.83 0.74
N ILE A 181 -12.96 -7.96 0.95
CA ILE A 181 -12.38 -8.56 2.15
C ILE A 181 -11.41 -7.55 2.77
N ASP A 182 -11.67 -7.16 4.01
CA ASP A 182 -10.76 -6.28 4.77
C ASP A 182 -9.44 -7.00 5.08
N SER A 183 -8.35 -6.24 5.25
CA SER A 183 -6.99 -6.78 5.41
C SER A 183 -6.80 -7.70 6.63
N ASN A 184 -7.59 -7.50 7.68
CA ASN A 184 -7.54 -8.22 8.96
C ASN A 184 -8.46 -9.46 9.01
N VAL A 185 -9.27 -9.71 7.98
CA VAL A 185 -10.14 -10.89 7.93
C VAL A 185 -9.29 -12.14 7.80
N GLU A 186 -9.71 -13.23 8.43
CA GLU A 186 -9.15 -14.57 8.25
C GLU A 186 -10.19 -15.53 7.67
N ILE A 187 -9.76 -16.43 6.78
CA ILE A 187 -10.64 -17.38 6.09
C ILE A 187 -9.98 -18.77 6.07
N GLY A 188 -10.71 -19.79 6.50
CA GLY A 188 -10.28 -21.19 6.50
C GLY A 188 -10.27 -21.82 5.11
N LEU A 189 -9.59 -22.96 5.01
CA LEU A 189 -9.39 -23.70 3.76
C LEU A 189 -10.73 -24.19 3.19
N ASP A 190 -10.83 -24.29 1.86
CA ASP A 190 -11.98 -24.84 1.13
C ASP A 190 -13.29 -24.06 1.34
N THR A 191 -13.23 -22.87 1.95
CA THR A 191 -14.36 -21.95 2.01
C THR A 191 -14.63 -21.33 0.64
N ILE A 192 -15.92 -21.23 0.29
CA ILE A 192 -16.41 -20.61 -0.93
C ILE A 192 -17.05 -19.26 -0.59
N VAL A 193 -16.60 -18.20 -1.25
CA VAL A 193 -17.20 -16.87 -1.16
C VAL A 193 -17.86 -16.53 -2.49
N LEU A 194 -19.18 -16.30 -2.42
CA LEU A 194 -20.03 -15.96 -3.54
C LEU A 194 -20.01 -14.45 -3.82
N PRO A 195 -20.42 -14.00 -5.02
CA PRO A 195 -20.30 -12.61 -5.44
C PRO A 195 -21.02 -11.62 -4.53
N ASN A 196 -20.55 -10.37 -4.56
CA ASN A 196 -21.10 -9.24 -3.79
C ASN A 196 -21.12 -9.51 -2.27
N THR A 197 -20.06 -10.15 -1.77
CA THR A 197 -19.90 -10.45 -0.33
C THR A 197 -18.87 -9.53 0.29
N HIS A 198 -19.19 -9.02 1.49
CA HIS A 198 -18.36 -8.12 2.27
C HIS A 198 -17.95 -8.78 3.59
N LEU A 199 -16.66 -9.06 3.77
CA LEU A 199 -16.06 -9.52 5.02
C LEU A 199 -15.26 -8.37 5.62
N GLN A 200 -15.67 -7.89 6.80
CA GLN A 200 -15.23 -6.60 7.34
C GLN A 200 -14.67 -6.70 8.76
N GLY A 201 -13.69 -5.84 9.07
CA GLY A 201 -13.07 -5.73 10.38
C GLY A 201 -12.30 -7.00 10.78
N ASN A 202 -12.48 -7.42 12.03
CA ASN A 202 -11.83 -8.61 12.59
C ASN A 202 -12.75 -9.84 12.43
N THR A 203 -13.25 -10.07 11.22
CA THR A 203 -14.08 -11.25 10.92
C THR A 203 -13.20 -12.47 10.70
N VAL A 204 -13.59 -13.60 11.27
CA VAL A 204 -12.95 -14.90 11.06
C VAL A 204 -13.99 -15.84 10.48
N VAL A 205 -13.65 -16.49 9.37
CA VAL A 205 -14.47 -17.54 8.75
C VAL A 205 -13.69 -18.84 8.80
N GLY A 206 -14.31 -19.91 9.29
CA GLY A 206 -13.74 -21.25 9.38
C GLY A 206 -13.55 -21.91 8.02
N SER A 207 -13.28 -23.21 8.04
CA SER A 207 -13.07 -24.01 6.84
C SER A 207 -14.40 -24.51 6.26
N GLU A 208 -14.39 -24.85 4.97
CA GLU A 208 -15.52 -25.48 4.27
C GLU A 208 -16.85 -24.70 4.36
N CYS A 209 -16.80 -23.39 4.56
CA CYS A 209 -17.99 -22.55 4.62
C CYS A 209 -18.48 -22.17 3.22
N THR A 210 -19.74 -21.76 3.10
CA THR A 210 -20.26 -21.06 1.92
C THR A 210 -20.86 -19.74 2.36
N ILE A 211 -20.22 -18.64 1.92
CA ILE A 211 -20.61 -17.28 2.33
C ILE A 211 -21.07 -16.49 1.11
N GLY A 212 -22.23 -15.85 1.22
CA GLY A 212 -22.83 -15.08 0.16
C GLY A 212 -23.92 -15.84 -0.60
N PRO A 213 -24.38 -15.31 -1.75
CA PRO A 213 -24.03 -13.98 -2.26
C PRO A 213 -24.62 -12.88 -1.37
N ASN A 214 -24.32 -11.61 -1.68
CA ASN A 214 -24.97 -10.44 -1.07
C ASN A 214 -24.91 -10.42 0.47
N SER A 215 -23.88 -11.00 1.06
CA SER A 215 -23.76 -11.11 2.52
C SER A 215 -22.76 -10.10 3.06
N THR A 216 -23.05 -9.55 4.24
CA THR A 216 -22.14 -8.66 4.95
C THR A 216 -21.84 -9.25 6.32
N ILE A 217 -20.58 -9.57 6.59
CA ILE A 217 -20.12 -10.12 7.87
C ILE A 217 -19.10 -9.18 8.48
N ARG A 218 -19.43 -8.58 9.63
CA ARG A 218 -18.60 -7.58 10.30
C ARG A 218 -18.26 -8.01 11.72
N HIS A 219 -16.98 -7.97 12.07
CA HIS A 219 -16.47 -8.26 13.42
C HIS A 219 -17.05 -9.54 14.04
N SER A 220 -17.20 -10.60 13.24
CA SER A 220 -17.89 -11.83 13.66
C SER A 220 -17.01 -13.06 13.50
N VAL A 221 -17.31 -14.10 14.27
CA VAL A 221 -16.62 -15.39 14.19
C VAL A 221 -17.61 -16.42 13.63
N ILE A 222 -17.30 -16.95 12.46
CA ILE A 222 -18.05 -18.00 11.80
C ILE A 222 -17.18 -19.25 11.85
N ASN A 223 -17.59 -20.28 12.58
CA ASN A 223 -16.83 -21.55 12.63
C ASN A 223 -17.08 -22.39 11.36
N ASP A 224 -16.67 -23.65 11.37
CA ASP A 224 -16.57 -24.47 10.15
C ASP A 224 -17.92 -24.87 9.57
N ARG A 225 -17.95 -25.13 8.26
CA ARG A 225 -19.09 -25.69 7.50
C ARG A 225 -20.38 -24.87 7.62
N CYS A 226 -20.26 -23.57 7.90
CA CYS A 226 -21.40 -22.67 7.96
C CYS A 226 -21.87 -22.27 6.55
N LYS A 227 -23.16 -21.95 6.45
CA LYS A 227 -23.77 -21.38 5.26
C LYS A 227 -24.42 -20.06 5.60
N ILE A 228 -24.03 -19.00 4.92
CA ILE A 228 -24.61 -17.67 5.13
C ILE A 228 -25.01 -17.13 3.78
N GLU A 229 -26.31 -17.04 3.52
CA GLU A 229 -26.85 -16.61 2.23
C GLU A 229 -27.57 -15.27 2.39
N SER A 230 -27.27 -14.28 1.52
CA SER A 230 -27.95 -12.98 1.44
C SER A 230 -28.30 -12.35 2.80
N SER A 231 -27.36 -12.36 3.75
CA SER A 231 -27.62 -12.02 5.15
C SER A 231 -26.58 -11.05 5.73
N VAL A 232 -26.96 -10.37 6.82
CA VAL A 232 -26.10 -9.45 7.56
C VAL A 232 -25.77 -10.05 8.93
N VAL A 233 -24.49 -10.20 9.24
CA VAL A 233 -23.98 -10.75 10.50
C VAL A 233 -23.01 -9.77 11.13
N GLU A 234 -23.36 -9.21 12.28
CA GLU A 234 -22.60 -8.13 12.92
C GLU A 234 -22.31 -8.47 14.39
N HIS A 235 -21.03 -8.49 14.76
CA HIS A 235 -20.57 -8.75 16.14
C HIS A 235 -21.20 -10.02 16.75
N ALA A 236 -21.22 -11.11 15.98
CA ALA A 236 -21.83 -12.38 16.35
C ALA A 236 -20.81 -13.54 16.35
N THR A 237 -21.19 -14.64 16.98
CA THR A 237 -20.44 -15.89 16.94
C THR A 237 -21.36 -17.03 16.51
N LEU A 238 -20.98 -17.74 15.45
CA LEU A 238 -21.69 -18.89 14.94
C LEU A 238 -20.84 -20.13 15.19
N GLY A 239 -21.43 -21.15 15.81
CA GLY A 239 -20.88 -22.50 15.94
C GLY A 239 -20.72 -23.17 14.57
N ASN A 240 -20.28 -24.42 14.58
CA ASN A 240 -20.13 -25.20 13.36
C ASN A 240 -21.48 -25.54 12.75
N ASP A 241 -21.49 -25.76 11.43
CA ASP A 241 -22.65 -26.30 10.71
C ASP A 241 -23.91 -25.40 10.84
N VAL A 242 -23.73 -24.10 11.11
CA VAL A 242 -24.81 -23.13 11.23
C VAL A 242 -25.25 -22.64 9.85
N ASP A 243 -26.55 -22.45 9.68
CA ASP A 243 -27.17 -21.93 8.46
C ASP A 243 -27.93 -20.63 8.77
N VAL A 244 -27.59 -19.56 8.04
CA VAL A 244 -28.26 -18.25 8.15
C VAL A 244 -28.71 -17.76 6.78
N GLY A 245 -30.00 -17.48 6.67
CA GLY A 245 -30.62 -16.80 5.56
C GLY A 245 -31.55 -17.68 4.72
N PRO A 246 -31.99 -17.15 3.56
CA PRO A 246 -31.68 -15.81 3.07
C PRO A 246 -32.33 -14.69 3.90
N PHE A 247 -31.79 -13.47 3.85
CA PHE A 247 -32.36 -12.27 4.48
C PHE A 247 -32.34 -12.25 6.02
N GLY A 248 -31.44 -13.00 6.63
CA GLY A 248 -31.20 -12.97 8.07
C GLY A 248 -30.45 -11.70 8.51
N HIS A 249 -30.75 -11.20 9.71
CA HIS A 249 -29.97 -10.14 10.37
C HIS A 249 -29.57 -10.55 11.79
N LEU A 250 -28.32 -10.99 11.96
CA LEU A 250 -27.73 -11.25 13.27
C LEU A 250 -27.06 -9.99 13.80
N ARG A 251 -27.58 -9.49 14.92
CA ARG A 251 -27.11 -8.29 15.59
C ARG A 251 -26.06 -8.62 16.65
N ALA A 252 -25.42 -7.56 17.14
CA ALA A 252 -24.38 -7.65 18.14
C ALA A 252 -24.78 -8.49 19.36
N GLY A 253 -23.89 -9.40 19.74
CA GLY A 253 -24.10 -10.31 20.87
C GLY A 253 -24.83 -11.61 20.52
N ALA A 254 -25.25 -11.80 19.27
CA ALA A 254 -25.81 -13.07 18.84
C ALA A 254 -24.76 -14.20 18.96
N HIS A 255 -25.16 -15.29 19.61
CA HIS A 255 -24.37 -16.51 19.75
C HIS A 255 -25.24 -17.68 19.32
N LEU A 256 -24.88 -18.35 18.22
CA LEU A 256 -25.59 -19.51 17.71
C LEU A 256 -24.75 -20.76 17.97
N ASP A 257 -25.33 -21.74 18.66
CA ASP A 257 -24.70 -23.03 18.86
C ASP A 257 -24.62 -23.84 17.55
N ASN A 258 -23.87 -24.94 17.57
CA ASN A 258 -23.67 -25.79 16.40
C ASN A 258 -25.00 -26.27 15.80
N GLY A 259 -25.10 -26.26 14.48
CA GLY A 259 -26.26 -26.78 13.74
C GLY A 259 -27.52 -25.92 13.81
N VAL A 260 -27.46 -24.72 14.40
CA VAL A 260 -28.60 -23.80 14.43
C VAL A 260 -28.94 -23.32 13.01
N HIS A 261 -30.23 -23.19 12.74
CA HIS A 261 -30.75 -22.60 11.51
C HIS A 261 -31.54 -21.33 11.81
N VAL A 262 -31.25 -20.26 11.07
CA VAL A 262 -31.96 -18.98 11.11
C VAL A 262 -32.37 -18.63 9.69
N GLY A 263 -33.65 -18.81 9.37
CA GLY A 263 -34.21 -18.41 8.07
C GLY A 263 -34.63 -16.96 7.97
#